data_AF-A0A6I6ISE6-F1
#
_entry.id   AF-A0A6I6ISE6-F1
#
_cell.length_a   1.000
_cell.length_b   1.000
_cell.length_c   1.000
_cell.angle_alpha   90.00
_cell.angle_beta   90.00
_cell.angle_gamma   90.00
#
_symmetry.space_group_name_H-M   'P 1'
#
loop_
_entity.id
_entity.type
_entity.pdbx_description
1 polymer ?
#
loop_
_entity_poly.entity_id
_entity_poly.type
_entity_poly.pdbx_seq_one_letter_code
_entity_poly.pdbx_strand_id
1 'polypeptide(L)'
;MTGWHSPVDLYCERVAPGFWDEPLNAVTNLAFVLAALWALRTAKQMGRSGLDLSLLMILAACIGIGSFLFHTFANRWSGVADVLPIWTFVLLCIGSGFYRVAGLRPVMSVLSVLGIVALLTVVLMALPGGASPSRFNGSEHYAPALLVMAVFALLSWWRRHPVAHWIVAATLTFTLSLTFRTIDIALCPTLPFGTHFLWHLLNGLMVGLLLQALIRAPEPKRV
;
A
#
# COMPACT_ATOMS: atom_id res chain seq x y z
N MET A 1 -7.72 5.03 29.48
CA MET A 1 -7.96 5.32 28.05
C MET A 1 -6.71 5.98 27.50
N THR A 2 -6.09 5.43 26.45
CA THR A 2 -4.88 6.00 25.82
C THR A 2 -5.27 7.16 24.89
N GLY A 3 -4.83 8.38 25.20
CA GLY A 3 -5.21 9.60 24.48
C GLY A 3 -4.62 9.69 23.06
N TRP A 4 -5.17 10.59 22.23
CA TRP A 4 -4.76 10.78 20.83
C TRP A 4 -3.28 11.18 20.64
N HIS A 5 -2.67 11.80 21.64
CA HIS A 5 -1.25 12.18 21.65
C HIS A 5 -0.33 11.14 22.32
N SER A 6 -0.83 9.94 22.63
CA SER A 6 0.03 8.89 23.19
C SER A 6 1.11 8.52 22.16
N PRO A 7 2.39 8.48 22.54
CA PRO A 7 3.49 8.18 21.62
C PRO A 7 3.40 6.74 21.12
N VAL A 8 3.89 6.53 19.91
CA VAL A 8 3.98 5.25 19.22
C VAL A 8 5.41 5.13 18.70
N ASP A 9 6.13 4.13 19.18
CA ASP A 9 7.51 3.86 18.78
C ASP A 9 7.59 2.45 18.20
N LEU A 10 7.95 2.35 16.92
CA LEU A 10 7.88 1.13 16.13
C LEU A 10 9.10 0.90 15.25
N TYR A 11 9.93 1.92 15.01
CA TYR A 11 10.93 1.90 13.95
C TYR A 11 12.31 2.26 14.47
N CYS A 12 13.30 1.67 13.80
CA CYS A 12 14.69 1.77 14.20
C CYS A 12 15.21 3.20 14.34
N GLU A 13 14.81 4.08 13.41
CA GLU A 13 15.36 5.42 13.28
C GLU A 13 15.02 6.31 14.49
N ARG A 14 13.90 6.03 15.18
CA ARG A 14 13.44 6.84 16.31
C ARG A 14 14.22 6.49 17.58
N VAL A 15 15.02 7.44 18.06
CA VAL A 15 15.76 7.32 19.33
C VAL A 15 15.25 8.27 20.42
N ALA A 16 14.39 9.23 20.07
CA ALA A 16 13.80 10.19 20.99
C ALA A 16 12.43 10.70 20.51
N PRO A 17 11.67 11.43 21.37
CA PRO A 17 10.51 12.19 20.96
C PRO A 17 10.89 13.51 20.28
N GLY A 18 10.29 13.78 19.12
CA GLY A 18 10.62 14.97 18.34
C GLY A 18 10.22 14.84 16.88
N PHE A 19 10.08 16.02 16.25
CA PHE A 19 9.55 16.16 14.90
C PHE A 19 10.46 15.54 13.82
N TRP A 20 11.77 15.54 14.07
CA TRP A 20 12.80 15.07 13.13
C TRP A 20 13.59 13.88 13.68
N ASP A 21 13.00 13.09 14.57
CA ASP A 21 13.62 11.85 15.07
C ASP A 21 13.48 10.67 14.08
N GLU A 22 12.75 10.86 12.97
CA GLU A 22 12.72 9.92 11.85
C GLU A 22 12.81 10.64 10.50
N PRO A 23 13.93 11.35 10.22
CA PRO A 23 14.02 12.22 9.06
C PRO A 23 14.02 11.46 7.73
N LEU A 24 14.68 10.29 7.64
CA LEU A 24 14.66 9.49 6.42
C LEU A 24 13.29 8.87 6.19
N ASN A 25 12.67 8.30 7.22
CA ASN A 25 11.32 7.76 7.09
C ASN A 25 10.34 8.88 6.70
N ALA A 26 10.40 10.05 7.33
CA ALA A 26 9.54 11.19 6.99
C ALA A 26 9.72 11.62 5.52
N VAL A 27 10.94 11.94 5.08
CA VAL A 27 11.18 12.52 3.74
C VAL A 27 10.87 11.52 2.62
N THR A 28 11.15 10.23 2.81
CA THR A 28 10.93 9.22 1.76
C THR A 28 9.46 9.00 1.41
N ASN A 29 8.52 9.44 2.25
CA ASN A 29 7.09 9.44 1.94
C ASN A 29 6.68 10.37 0.79
N LEU A 30 7.57 11.29 0.38
CA LEU A 30 7.41 12.05 -0.88
C LEU A 30 7.25 11.12 -2.09
N ALA A 31 7.78 9.89 -2.06
CA ALA A 31 7.65 8.91 -3.13
C ALA A 31 6.19 8.62 -3.51
N PHE A 32 5.26 8.60 -2.55
CA PHE A 32 3.83 8.37 -2.82
C PHE A 32 3.19 9.55 -3.54
N VAL A 33 3.56 10.78 -3.18
CA VAL A 33 3.10 12.00 -3.86
C VAL A 33 3.63 12.01 -5.29
N LEU A 34 4.91 11.67 -5.49
CA LEU A 34 5.50 11.54 -6.83
C LEU A 34 4.81 10.45 -7.66
N ALA A 35 4.42 9.33 -7.06
CA ALA A 35 3.64 8.29 -7.72
C ALA A 35 2.25 8.80 -8.17
N ALA A 36 1.56 9.56 -7.32
CA ALA A 36 0.28 10.19 -7.67
C ALA A 36 0.44 11.20 -8.83
N LEU A 37 1.49 12.02 -8.81
CA LEU A 37 1.77 12.98 -9.88
C LEU A 37 2.14 12.29 -11.19
N TRP A 38 2.91 11.20 -11.14
CA TRP A 38 3.25 10.37 -12.30
C TRP A 38 1.98 9.75 -12.92
N ALA A 39 1.09 9.22 -12.08
CA ALA A 39 -0.21 8.70 -12.51
C ALA A 39 -1.08 9.81 -13.14
N LEU A 40 -1.18 10.97 -12.50
CA LEU A 40 -1.96 12.10 -13.01
C LEU A 40 -1.46 12.58 -14.38
N ARG A 41 -0.15 12.73 -14.53
CA ARG A 41 0.47 13.12 -15.81
C ARG A 41 0.15 12.10 -16.89
N THR A 42 0.29 10.82 -16.59
CA THR A 42 0.02 9.73 -17.53
C THR A 42 -1.45 9.69 -17.92
N ALA A 43 -2.36 9.78 -16.95
CA ALA A 43 -3.80 9.77 -17.20
C ALA A 43 -4.21 10.91 -18.13
N LYS A 44 -3.70 12.13 -17.88
CA LYS A 44 -3.92 13.29 -18.76
C LYS A 44 -3.39 13.07 -20.17
N GLN A 45 -2.16 12.58 -20.31
CA GLN A 45 -1.54 12.31 -21.62
C GLN A 45 -2.31 11.26 -22.43
N MET A 46 -2.88 10.26 -21.77
CA MET A 46 -3.64 9.18 -22.42
C MET A 46 -5.14 9.48 -22.54
N GLY A 47 -5.61 10.67 -22.12
CA GLY A 47 -7.03 11.00 -22.09
C GLY A 47 -7.87 10.08 -21.18
N ARG A 48 -7.24 9.45 -20.19
CA ARG A 48 -7.89 8.50 -19.27
C ARG A 48 -8.53 9.23 -18.11
N SER A 49 -9.77 8.86 -17.80
CA SER A 49 -10.52 9.39 -16.67
C SER A 49 -11.35 8.28 -16.00
N GLY A 50 -11.82 8.56 -14.78
CA GLY A 50 -12.62 7.65 -13.99
C GLY A 50 -12.59 8.07 -12.53
N LEU A 51 -13.74 7.99 -11.85
CA LEU A 51 -13.83 8.35 -10.43
C LEU A 51 -12.87 7.52 -9.58
N ASP A 52 -12.76 6.22 -9.87
CA ASP A 52 -11.83 5.31 -9.19
C ASP A 52 -10.37 5.73 -9.38
N LEU A 53 -9.94 6.08 -10.60
CA LEU A 53 -8.58 6.54 -10.86
C LEU A 53 -8.29 7.85 -10.13
N SER A 54 -9.22 8.81 -10.17
CA SER A 54 -9.08 10.09 -9.46
C SER A 54 -8.95 9.89 -7.96
N LEU A 55 -9.80 9.05 -7.37
CA LEU A 55 -9.76 8.72 -5.94
C LEU A 55 -8.47 7.99 -5.57
N LEU A 56 -8.00 7.04 -6.38
CA LEU A 56 -6.74 6.35 -6.14
C LEU A 56 -5.53 7.29 -6.18
N MET A 57 -5.49 8.25 -7.10
CA MET A 57 -4.43 9.26 -7.15
C MET A 57 -4.45 10.19 -5.93
N ILE A 58 -5.64 10.61 -5.49
CA ILE A 58 -5.80 11.41 -4.26
C ILE A 58 -5.34 10.61 -3.05
N LEU A 59 -5.80 9.35 -2.93
CA LEU A 59 -5.41 8.46 -1.83
C LEU A 59 -3.90 8.20 -1.82
N ALA A 60 -3.26 8.02 -2.97
CA ALA A 60 -1.79 7.90 -3.04
C ALA A 60 -1.09 9.14 -2.47
N ALA A 61 -1.54 10.35 -2.79
CA ALA A 61 -1.01 11.57 -2.17
C ALA A 61 -1.30 11.63 -0.66
N CYS A 62 -2.51 11.24 -0.24
CA CYS A 62 -2.89 11.16 1.17
C CYS A 62 -2.06 10.14 1.97
N ILE A 63 -1.66 9.01 1.37
CA ILE A 63 -0.73 8.06 1.99
C ILE A 63 0.60 8.74 2.28
N GLY A 64 1.19 9.42 1.29
CA GLY A 64 2.45 10.15 1.51
C GLY A 64 2.35 11.22 2.60
N ILE A 65 1.26 12.00 2.61
CA ILE A 65 1.04 13.03 3.62
C ILE A 65 0.81 12.41 5.01
N GLY A 66 -0.07 11.42 5.11
CA GLY A 66 -0.39 10.74 6.37
C GLY A 66 0.83 10.07 6.99
N SER A 67 1.62 9.40 6.15
CA SER A 67 2.84 8.72 6.58
C SER A 67 3.93 9.71 6.99
N PHE A 68 4.13 10.80 6.23
CA PHE A 68 4.99 11.90 6.67
C PHE A 68 4.58 12.42 8.06
N LEU A 69 3.28 12.67 8.29
CA LEU A 69 2.78 13.13 9.58
C LEU A 69 3.07 12.10 10.70
N PHE A 70 2.93 10.81 10.43
CA PHE A 70 3.25 9.76 11.40
C PHE A 70 4.72 9.75 11.77
N HIS A 71 5.63 9.83 10.79
CA HIS A 71 7.06 9.84 11.07
C HIS A 71 7.55 11.15 11.72
N THR A 72 6.77 12.23 11.64
CA THR A 72 7.07 13.45 12.40
C THR A 72 6.45 13.47 13.80
N PHE A 73 5.22 12.98 13.97
CA PHE A 73 4.46 13.14 15.23
C PHE A 73 4.39 11.88 16.10
N ALA A 74 4.56 10.69 15.50
CA ALA A 74 4.65 9.39 16.14
C ALA A 74 3.64 9.17 17.27
N ASN A 75 2.36 9.37 16.97
CA ASN A 75 1.28 9.23 17.94
C ASN A 75 0.03 8.63 17.30
N ARG A 76 -1.00 8.38 18.12
CA ARG A 76 -2.20 7.65 17.66
C ARG A 76 -2.95 8.33 16.51
N TRP A 77 -3.13 9.65 16.55
CA TRP A 77 -3.88 10.33 15.47
C TRP A 77 -3.09 10.31 14.16
N SER A 78 -1.78 10.53 14.23
CA SER A 78 -0.92 10.50 13.04
C SER A 78 -0.78 9.09 12.49
N GLY A 79 -0.77 8.06 13.34
CA GLY A 79 -0.85 6.66 12.93
C GLY A 79 -2.16 6.31 12.22
N VAL A 80 -3.29 6.88 12.64
CA VAL A 80 -4.56 6.75 11.89
C VAL A 80 -4.48 7.46 10.55
N ALA A 81 -3.88 8.66 10.50
CA ALA A 81 -3.69 9.42 9.27
C ALA A 81 -2.80 8.69 8.25
N ASP A 82 -1.83 7.89 8.70
CA ASP A 82 -1.00 7.02 7.87
C ASP A 82 -1.77 5.79 7.36
N VAL A 83 -2.39 5.03 8.28
CA VAL A 83 -2.92 3.70 7.96
C VAL A 83 -4.27 3.73 7.25
N LEU A 84 -5.14 4.72 7.54
CA LEU A 84 -6.48 4.77 6.96
C LEU A 84 -6.46 5.00 5.43
N PRO A 85 -5.68 5.94 4.86
CA PRO A 85 -5.52 6.08 3.41
C PRO A 85 -4.97 4.82 2.74
N ILE A 86 -4.03 4.11 3.39
CA ILE A 86 -3.43 2.87 2.85
C ILE A 86 -4.51 1.82 2.61
N TRP A 87 -5.30 1.48 3.63
CA TRP A 87 -6.33 0.44 3.49
C TRP A 87 -7.44 0.86 2.54
N THR A 88 -7.80 2.14 2.55
CA THR A 88 -8.78 2.68 1.58
C THR A 88 -8.26 2.53 0.15
N PHE A 89 -6.99 2.85 -0.10
CA PHE A 89 -6.33 2.66 -1.40
C PHE A 89 -6.31 1.18 -1.79
N VAL A 90 -5.92 0.28 -0.88
CA VAL A 90 -5.85 -1.16 -1.15
C VAL A 90 -7.21 -1.69 -1.62
N LEU A 91 -8.30 -1.39 -0.89
CA LEU A 91 -9.64 -1.86 -1.23
C LEU A 91 -10.10 -1.31 -2.59
N LEU A 92 -9.91 -0.01 -2.82
CA LEU A 92 -10.27 0.62 -4.09
C LEU A 92 -9.41 0.12 -5.25
N CYS A 93 -8.13 -0.15 -5.02
CA CYS A 93 -7.19 -0.63 -6.03
C CYS A 93 -7.53 -2.07 -6.45
N ILE A 94 -7.88 -2.93 -5.49
CA ILE A 94 -8.37 -4.29 -5.78
C ILE A 94 -9.66 -4.22 -6.59
N GLY A 95 -10.63 -3.39 -6.16
CA GLY A 95 -11.89 -3.18 -6.88
C GLY A 95 -11.68 -2.66 -8.31
N SER A 96 -10.79 -1.67 -8.47
CA SER A 96 -10.42 -1.12 -9.78
C SER A 96 -9.70 -2.17 -10.64
N GLY A 97 -8.86 -3.02 -10.04
CA GLY A 97 -8.23 -4.16 -10.72
C GLY A 97 -9.27 -5.17 -11.23
N PHE A 98 -10.26 -5.53 -10.42
CA PHE A 98 -11.36 -6.38 -10.86
C PHE A 98 -12.15 -5.78 -12.03
N TYR A 99 -12.44 -4.48 -11.95
CA TYR A 99 -13.19 -3.77 -12.98
C TYR A 99 -12.40 -3.60 -14.28
N ARG A 100 -11.18 -3.07 -14.20
CA ARG A 100 -10.37 -2.64 -15.35
C ARG A 100 -9.50 -3.74 -15.95
N VAL A 101 -8.99 -4.65 -15.13
CA VAL A 101 -8.06 -5.70 -15.56
C VAL A 101 -8.78 -7.04 -15.74
N ALA A 102 -9.60 -7.44 -14.77
CA ALA A 102 -10.37 -8.69 -14.88
C ALA A 102 -11.66 -8.54 -15.70
N GLY A 103 -12.08 -7.30 -16.03
CA GLY A 103 -13.26 -7.02 -16.85
C GLY A 103 -14.59 -7.34 -16.15
N LEU A 104 -14.61 -7.39 -14.82
CA LEU A 104 -15.83 -7.63 -14.06
C LEU A 104 -16.76 -6.41 -14.13
N ARG A 105 -18.07 -6.63 -13.99
CA ARG A 105 -19.03 -5.53 -13.81
C ARG A 105 -18.74 -4.78 -12.49
N PRO A 106 -19.07 -3.49 -12.36
CA PRO A 106 -18.82 -2.71 -11.14
C PRO A 106 -19.38 -3.38 -9.87
N VAL A 107 -20.63 -3.87 -9.94
CA VAL A 107 -21.26 -4.59 -8.81
C VAL A 107 -20.47 -5.83 -8.40
N MET A 108 -20.02 -6.63 -9.37
CA MET A 108 -19.23 -7.84 -9.10
C MET A 108 -17.85 -7.50 -8.52
N SER A 109 -17.27 -6.37 -8.91
CA SER A 109 -16.00 -5.88 -8.35
C SER A 109 -16.15 -5.52 -6.88
N VAL A 110 -17.23 -4.82 -6.53
CA VAL A 110 -17.57 -4.48 -5.13
C VAL A 110 -17.84 -5.75 -4.31
N LEU A 111 -18.67 -6.66 -4.81
CA LEU A 111 -18.96 -7.93 -4.14
C LEU A 111 -17.70 -8.77 -3.91
N SER A 112 -16.76 -8.78 -4.87
CA SER A 112 -15.49 -9.50 -4.73
C SER A 112 -14.61 -8.90 -3.62
N VAL A 113 -14.53 -7.57 -3.54
CA VAL A 113 -13.81 -6.90 -2.45
C VAL A 113 -14.45 -7.21 -1.09
N LEU A 114 -15.78 -7.11 -1.00
CA LEU A 114 -16.51 -7.45 0.24
C LEU A 114 -16.31 -8.92 0.63
N GLY A 115 -16.32 -9.84 -0.33
CA GLY A 115 -16.06 -11.26 -0.11
C GLY A 115 -14.65 -11.51 0.43
N ILE A 116 -13.62 -10.84 -0.11
CA ILE A 116 -12.25 -10.92 0.39
C ILE A 116 -12.18 -10.41 1.84
N VAL A 117 -12.76 -9.25 2.12
CA VAL A 117 -12.77 -8.67 3.49
C VAL A 117 -13.47 -9.59 4.48
N ALA A 118 -14.64 -10.13 4.11
CA ALA A 118 -15.39 -11.07 4.95
C ALA A 118 -14.59 -12.34 5.23
N LEU A 119 -13.98 -12.94 4.19
CA LEU A 119 -13.15 -14.13 4.33
C LEU A 119 -11.96 -13.88 5.27
N LEU A 120 -11.23 -12.78 5.08
CA LEU A 120 -10.09 -12.42 5.94
C LEU A 120 -10.52 -12.21 7.39
N THR A 121 -11.68 -11.60 7.60
CA THR A 121 -12.25 -11.39 8.94
C THR A 121 -12.56 -12.73 9.61
N VAL A 122 -13.21 -13.65 8.91
CA VAL A 122 -13.51 -15.00 9.43
C VAL A 122 -12.24 -15.78 9.73
N VAL A 123 -11.27 -15.77 8.83
CA VAL A 123 -9.97 -16.45 9.03
C VAL A 123 -9.26 -15.90 10.25
N LEU A 124 -9.21 -14.57 10.42
CA LEU A 124 -8.58 -13.94 11.57
C LEU A 124 -9.28 -14.29 12.89
N MET A 125 -10.62 -14.33 12.91
CA MET A 125 -11.39 -14.74 14.10
C MET A 125 -11.24 -16.24 14.44
N ALA A 126 -10.93 -17.08 13.46
CA ALA A 126 -10.77 -18.53 13.64
C ALA A 126 -9.36 -18.92 14.12
N LEU A 127 -8.36 -18.03 13.99
CA LEU A 127 -7.02 -18.28 14.50
C LEU A 127 -7.02 -18.17 16.04
N PRO A 128 -6.42 -19.14 16.78
CA PRO A 128 -6.33 -19.07 18.23
C PRO A 128 -5.69 -17.74 18.68
N GLY A 129 -6.42 -16.97 19.49
CA GLY A 129 -6.13 -15.58 19.87
C GLY A 129 -4.94 -15.36 20.79
N GLY A 130 -3.79 -15.96 20.51
CA GLY A 130 -2.53 -15.57 21.11
C GLY A 130 -1.98 -14.34 20.37
N ALA A 131 -1.77 -13.24 21.09
CA ALA A 131 -0.88 -12.16 20.66
C ALA A 131 0.55 -12.73 20.56
N SER A 132 0.80 -13.56 19.54
CA SER A 132 2.15 -14.00 19.23
C SER A 132 2.92 -12.73 18.86
N PRO A 133 4.12 -12.52 19.43
CA PRO A 133 4.99 -11.43 19.01
C PRO A 133 5.09 -11.46 17.49
N SER A 134 4.94 -10.29 16.87
CA SER A 134 5.02 -10.20 15.43
C SER A 134 6.35 -10.78 14.95
N ARG A 135 6.28 -11.89 14.19
CA ARG A 135 7.47 -12.57 13.68
C ARG A 135 8.12 -11.82 12.53
N PHE A 136 7.38 -10.91 11.89
CA PHE A 136 7.80 -10.19 10.68
C PHE A 136 7.64 -8.67 10.81
N ASN A 137 7.78 -8.13 12.03
CA ASN A 137 7.74 -6.68 12.30
C ASN A 137 6.47 -5.98 11.75
N GLY A 138 5.32 -6.63 11.95
CA GLY A 138 3.99 -6.23 11.52
C GLY A 138 3.71 -6.47 10.03
N SER A 139 4.68 -7.00 9.28
CA SER A 139 4.54 -7.20 7.83
C SER A 139 3.50 -8.27 7.47
N GLU A 140 3.18 -9.18 8.40
CA GLU A 140 2.16 -10.22 8.24
C GLU A 140 0.77 -9.65 7.89
N HIS A 141 0.45 -8.43 8.31
CA HIS A 141 -0.82 -7.79 7.98
C HIS A 141 -0.98 -7.50 6.48
N TYR A 142 0.13 -7.39 5.74
CA TYR A 142 0.13 -7.16 4.30
C TYR A 142 0.09 -8.44 3.47
N ALA A 143 0.20 -9.62 4.08
CA ALA A 143 0.22 -10.89 3.37
C ALA A 143 -1.03 -11.11 2.48
N PRO A 144 -2.26 -10.77 2.91
CA PRO A 144 -3.43 -10.86 2.03
C PRO A 144 -3.33 -9.98 0.79
N ALA A 145 -2.83 -8.75 0.93
CA ALA A 145 -2.65 -7.83 -0.20
C ALA A 145 -1.60 -8.38 -1.18
N LEU A 146 -0.47 -8.89 -0.66
CA LEU A 146 0.56 -9.52 -1.49
C LEU A 146 0.01 -10.75 -2.23
N LEU A 147 -0.79 -11.59 -1.56
CA LEU A 147 -1.42 -12.75 -2.19
C LEU A 147 -2.34 -12.34 -3.35
N VAL A 148 -3.19 -11.32 -3.14
CA VAL A 148 -4.06 -10.80 -4.22
C VAL A 148 -3.21 -10.27 -5.37
N MET A 149 -2.16 -9.51 -5.10
CA MET A 149 -1.24 -9.01 -6.13
C MET A 149 -0.53 -10.14 -6.89
N ALA A 150 -0.09 -11.19 -6.20
CA ALA A 150 0.54 -12.36 -6.82
C ALA A 150 -0.43 -13.12 -7.72
N VAL A 151 -1.68 -13.32 -7.27
CA VAL A 151 -2.73 -13.96 -8.09
C VAL A 151 -3.04 -13.10 -9.31
N PHE A 152 -3.20 -11.79 -9.17
CA PHE A 152 -3.43 -10.89 -10.30
C PHE A 152 -2.26 -10.87 -11.28
N ALA A 153 -1.02 -10.85 -10.79
CA ALA A 153 0.19 -10.90 -11.61
C ALA A 153 0.24 -12.18 -12.43
N LEU A 154 0.03 -13.33 -11.78
CA LEU A 154 0.07 -14.65 -12.40
C LEU A 154 -1.03 -14.81 -13.46
N LEU A 155 -2.27 -14.49 -13.10
CA LEU A 155 -3.41 -14.58 -14.01
C LEU A 155 -3.27 -13.63 -15.21
N SER A 156 -2.79 -12.41 -14.97
CA SER A 156 -2.58 -11.42 -16.03
C SER A 156 -1.45 -11.84 -16.97
N TRP A 157 -0.36 -12.41 -16.42
CA TRP A 157 0.76 -12.94 -17.18
C TRP A 157 0.34 -14.12 -18.07
N TRP A 158 -0.36 -15.11 -17.50
CA TRP A 158 -0.85 -16.27 -18.24
C TRP A 158 -1.85 -15.91 -19.34
N ARG A 159 -2.71 -14.92 -19.10
CA ARG A 159 -3.64 -14.41 -20.12
C ARG A 159 -3.00 -13.45 -21.11
N ARG A 160 -1.69 -13.18 -21.02
CA ARG A 160 -0.96 -12.21 -21.84
C ARG A 160 -1.63 -10.83 -21.84
N HIS A 161 -2.17 -10.43 -20.69
CA HIS A 161 -2.84 -9.16 -20.55
C HIS A 161 -1.83 -8.02 -20.77
N PRO A 162 -2.17 -6.94 -21.52
CA PRO A 162 -1.21 -5.91 -21.91
C PRO A 162 -0.54 -5.20 -20.73
N VAL A 163 -1.19 -5.18 -19.56
CA VAL A 163 -0.63 -4.57 -18.34
C VAL A 163 0.03 -5.56 -17.37
N ALA A 164 0.19 -6.83 -17.75
CA ALA A 164 0.73 -7.87 -16.86
C ALA A 164 2.11 -7.51 -16.30
N HIS A 165 2.99 -6.94 -17.13
CA HIS A 165 4.34 -6.53 -16.72
C HIS A 165 4.33 -5.47 -15.61
N TRP A 166 3.38 -4.52 -15.63
CA TRP A 166 3.22 -3.53 -14.56
C TRP A 166 2.82 -4.18 -13.24
N ILE A 167 1.87 -5.13 -13.30
CA ILE A 167 1.38 -5.83 -12.11
C ILE A 167 2.48 -6.74 -11.53
N VAL A 168 3.20 -7.49 -12.38
CA VAL A 168 4.34 -8.31 -11.96
C VAL A 168 5.42 -7.44 -11.32
N ALA A 169 5.79 -6.32 -11.95
CA ALA A 169 6.78 -5.40 -11.40
C ALA A 169 6.31 -4.82 -10.04
N ALA A 170 5.03 -4.45 -9.91
CA ALA A 170 4.46 -3.98 -8.66
C ALA A 170 4.54 -5.05 -7.56
N THR A 171 4.17 -6.29 -7.88
CA THR A 171 4.24 -7.43 -6.94
C THR A 171 5.66 -7.70 -6.48
N LEU A 172 6.63 -7.76 -7.39
CA LEU A 172 8.04 -7.97 -7.04
C LEU A 172 8.59 -6.82 -6.20
N THR A 173 8.24 -5.58 -6.56
CA THR A 173 8.61 -4.38 -5.78
C THR A 173 8.02 -4.44 -4.38
N PHE A 174 6.76 -4.89 -4.22
CA PHE A 174 6.13 -5.02 -2.91
C PHE A 174 6.78 -6.10 -2.05
N THR A 175 7.09 -7.26 -2.63
CA THR A 175 7.81 -8.34 -1.95
C THR A 175 9.17 -7.86 -1.43
N LEU A 176 9.93 -7.14 -2.27
CA LEU A 176 11.21 -6.57 -1.85
C LEU A 176 11.01 -5.52 -0.76
N SER A 177 9.98 -4.68 -0.88
CA SER A 177 9.62 -3.70 0.14
C SER A 177 9.37 -4.36 1.50
N LEU A 178 8.52 -5.40 1.55
CA LEU A 178 8.21 -6.14 2.78
C LEU A 178 9.46 -6.73 3.45
N THR A 179 10.47 -7.09 2.66
CA THR A 179 11.76 -7.55 3.20
C THR A 179 12.42 -6.46 4.04
N PHE A 180 12.52 -5.22 3.52
CA PHE A 180 13.10 -4.10 4.26
C PHE A 180 12.29 -3.68 5.49
N ARG A 181 10.97 -3.81 5.47
CA ARG A 181 10.16 -3.60 6.68
C ARG A 181 10.42 -4.68 7.74
N THR A 182 10.50 -5.93 7.30
CA THR A 182 10.67 -7.10 8.18
C THR A 182 12.00 -7.07 8.93
N ILE A 183 13.09 -6.68 8.26
CA ILE A 183 14.44 -6.70 8.83
C ILE A 183 14.81 -5.42 9.60
N ASP A 184 13.96 -4.39 9.60
CA ASP A 184 14.27 -3.05 10.13
C ASP A 184 14.81 -3.10 11.58
N ILE A 185 14.00 -3.61 12.51
CA ILE A 185 14.38 -3.73 13.93
C ILE A 185 15.54 -4.69 14.14
N ALA A 186 15.61 -5.76 13.34
CA ALA A 186 16.69 -6.75 13.45
C ALA A 186 18.07 -6.18 13.09
N LEU A 187 18.12 -5.19 12.19
CA LEU A 187 19.36 -4.55 11.76
C LEU A 187 19.77 -3.34 12.62
N CYS A 188 18.92 -2.85 13.52
CA CYS A 188 19.20 -1.68 14.36
C CYS A 188 20.55 -1.66 15.07
N PRO A 189 21.05 -2.77 15.64
CA PRO A 189 22.35 -2.75 16.32
C PRO A 189 23.52 -2.39 15.39
N THR A 190 23.37 -2.62 14.08
CA THR A 190 24.41 -2.40 13.06
C THR A 190 24.10 -1.22 12.13
N LEU A 191 22.83 -0.89 11.96
CA LEU A 191 22.34 0.15 11.06
C LEU A 191 21.33 1.02 11.82
N PRO A 192 21.79 2.05 12.58
CA PRO A 192 20.93 2.78 13.52
C PRO A 192 19.78 3.55 12.88
N PHE A 193 19.87 3.88 11.59
CA PHE A 193 18.79 4.51 10.84
C PHE A 193 17.81 3.50 10.21
N GLY A 194 18.06 2.19 10.37
CA GLY A 194 17.21 1.12 9.89
C GLY A 194 17.12 0.98 8.38
N THR A 195 16.08 0.28 7.93
CA THR A 195 15.73 0.02 6.53
C THR A 195 14.31 0.48 6.17
N HIS A 196 13.54 1.02 7.11
CA HIS A 196 12.15 1.41 6.89
C HIS A 196 11.97 2.50 5.80
N PHE A 197 12.94 3.39 5.63
CA PHE A 197 12.91 4.37 4.53
C PHE A 197 12.87 3.71 3.13
N LEU A 198 13.51 2.54 2.96
CA LEU A 198 13.46 1.76 1.72
C LEU A 198 12.06 1.16 1.50
N TRP A 199 11.37 0.80 2.58
CA TRP A 199 9.97 0.39 2.53
C TRP A 199 9.09 1.51 1.95
N HIS A 200 9.26 2.78 2.35
CA HIS A 200 8.49 3.88 1.77
C HIS A 200 8.79 4.10 0.29
N LEU A 201 10.07 4.13 -0.09
CA LEU A 201 10.48 4.34 -1.48
C LEU A 201 9.91 3.25 -2.40
N LEU A 202 10.04 1.98 -2.01
CA LEU A 202 9.55 0.85 -2.79
C LEU A 202 8.02 0.76 -2.79
N ASN A 203 7.33 1.11 -1.70
CA ASN A 203 5.88 1.20 -1.71
C ASN A 203 5.38 2.35 -2.59
N GLY A 204 6.03 3.52 -2.57
CA GLY A 204 5.72 4.62 -3.48
C GLY A 204 5.86 4.19 -4.94
N LEU A 205 6.95 3.51 -5.28
CA LEU A 205 7.14 2.92 -6.62
C LEU A 205 6.05 1.90 -6.96
N MET A 206 5.76 0.96 -6.05
CA MET A 206 4.73 -0.06 -6.21
C MET A 206 3.34 0.54 -6.47
N VAL A 207 2.95 1.56 -5.69
CA VAL A 207 1.70 2.32 -5.89
C VAL A 207 1.70 2.98 -7.28
N GLY A 208 2.82 3.59 -7.68
CA GLY A 208 2.99 4.16 -9.00
C GLY A 208 2.78 3.12 -10.11
N LEU A 209 3.40 1.94 -10.00
CA LEU A 209 3.27 0.83 -10.95
C LEU A 209 1.83 0.31 -11.04
N LEU A 210 1.13 0.17 -9.91
CA LEU A 210 -0.29 -0.21 -9.90
C LEU A 210 -1.17 0.83 -10.59
N LEU A 211 -0.96 2.12 -10.31
CA LEU A 211 -1.67 3.20 -11.00
C LEU A 211 -1.39 3.19 -12.50
N GLN A 212 -0.13 2.96 -12.91
CA GLN A 212 0.23 2.82 -14.32
C GLN A 212 -0.50 1.64 -14.98
N ALA A 213 -0.63 0.51 -14.28
CA ALA A 213 -1.36 -0.66 -14.75
C ALA A 213 -2.84 -0.34 -14.96
N LEU A 214 -3.49 0.32 -13.99
CA LEU A 214 -4.91 0.66 -14.07
C LEU A 214 -5.22 1.70 -15.14
N ILE A 215 -4.35 2.70 -15.33
CA ILE A 215 -4.50 3.73 -16.38
C ILE A 215 -4.33 3.13 -17.78
N ARG A 216 -3.39 2.19 -17.94
CA ARG A 216 -3.10 1.53 -19.24
C ARG A 216 -3.98 0.33 -19.52
N ALA A 217 -4.78 -0.12 -18.56
CA ALA A 217 -5.72 -1.20 -18.79
C ALA A 217 -6.68 -0.81 -19.93
N PRO A 218 -7.04 -1.76 -20.81
CA PRO A 218 -8.08 -1.52 -21.81
C PRO A 218 -9.37 -1.03 -21.16
N GLU A 219 -10.13 -0.18 -21.84
CA GLU A 219 -11.41 0.24 -21.26
C GLU A 219 -12.34 -0.96 -21.13
N PRO A 220 -13.01 -1.12 -19.98
CA PRO A 220 -14.05 -2.12 -19.84
C PRO A 220 -15.10 -1.90 -20.94
N LYS A 221 -15.48 -2.96 -21.64
CA LYS A 221 -16.59 -2.88 -22.60
C LYS A 221 -17.83 -2.40 -21.84
N ARG A 222 -18.39 -1.26 -22.24
CA ARG A 222 -19.69 -0.81 -21.73
C ARG A 222 -20.72 -1.84 -22.18
N VAL A 223 -21.25 -2.62 -21.24
CA VAL A 223 -22.40 -3.52 -21.46
C VAL A 223 -23.65 -2.77 -21.05
#